data_AF-A0A0F9ERK1-F1
#
_entry.id   AF-A0A0F9ERK1-F1
#
_cell.length_a   1.000
_cell.length_b   1.000
_cell.length_c   1.000
_cell.angle_alpha   90.00
_cell.angle_beta   90.00
_cell.angle_gamma   90.00
#
_symmetry.space_group_name_H-M   'P 1'
#
loop_
_entity.id
_entity.type
_entity.pdbx_description
1 polymer ?
#
loop_
_entity_poly.entity_id
_entity_poly.type
_entity_poly.pdbx_seq_one_letter_code
_entity_poly.pdbx_strand_id
1 'polypeptide(L)'
;MKEEELINIQFTEAEIWMLHAFVRHDRESNNRDRYPIVSTELNRQIVFALLACANSDIKEYNLLFSEADLLLLDWCIRDDMKSPAGANGKEILLKTFQARSDLIYGPTSEHQDIDYKTAISRKTIRAVEEEDHAKPDNGTDEDPDDHP
;
A
#
# COMPACT_ATOMS: atom_id res chain seq x y z
N MET A 1 -16.56 -4.18 -8.04
CA MET A 1 -15.45 -4.34 -7.07
C MET A 1 -14.38 -3.38 -7.54
N LYS A 2 -14.01 -2.37 -6.75
CA LYS A 2 -12.81 -1.59 -7.05
C LYS A 2 -11.61 -2.51 -6.82
N GLU A 3 -10.68 -2.58 -7.77
CA GLU A 3 -9.39 -3.23 -7.50
C GLU A 3 -8.72 -2.49 -6.35
N GLU A 4 -8.26 -3.23 -5.35
CA GLU A 4 -7.54 -2.66 -4.22
C GLU A 4 -6.12 -2.34 -4.69
N GLU A 5 -5.76 -1.05 -4.67
CA GLU A 5 -4.40 -0.62 -5.02
C GLU A 5 -3.40 -1.19 -4.01
N LEU A 6 -2.43 -1.97 -4.51
CA LEU A 6 -1.36 -2.54 -3.70
C LEU A 6 -0.05 -1.79 -3.96
N ILE A 7 0.73 -1.58 -2.91
CA ILE A 7 2.06 -0.98 -2.99
C ILE A 7 3.12 -1.93 -2.46
N ASN A 8 4.28 -1.94 -3.11
CA ASN A 8 5.41 -2.76 -2.72
C ASN A 8 6.35 -1.96 -1.80
N ILE A 9 6.74 -2.56 -0.69
CA ILE A 9 7.72 -2.00 0.24
C ILE A 9 8.80 -3.04 0.52
N GLN A 10 10.06 -2.62 0.38
CA GLN A 10 11.21 -3.44 0.71
C GLN A 10 11.54 -3.38 2.20
N PHE A 11 11.66 -4.55 2.82
CA PHE A 11 12.07 -4.72 4.20
C PHE A 11 13.29 -5.63 4.31
N THR A 12 14.19 -5.30 5.23
CA THR A 12 15.29 -6.17 5.66
C THR A 12 14.73 -7.34 6.46
N GLU A 13 15.49 -8.44 6.52
CA GLU A 13 15.14 -9.62 7.33
C GLU A 13 14.80 -9.25 8.78
N ALA A 14 15.59 -8.34 9.38
CA ALA A 14 15.37 -7.85 10.74
C ALA A 14 14.03 -7.12 10.89
N GLU A 15 13.67 -6.29 9.92
CA GLU A 15 12.38 -5.59 9.91
C GLU A 15 11.23 -6.58 9.72
N ILE A 16 11.36 -7.57 8.85
CA ILE A 16 10.33 -8.60 8.63
C ILE A 16 10.09 -9.40 9.92
N TRP A 17 11.14 -9.74 10.67
CA TRP A 17 11.00 -10.34 12.00
C TRP A 17 10.24 -9.46 12.99
N MET A 18 10.46 -8.14 12.92
CA MET A 18 9.71 -7.18 13.72
C MET A 18 8.24 -7.15 13.29
N LEU A 19 7.94 -7.11 11.99
CA LEU A 19 6.56 -7.18 11.48
C LEU A 19 5.84 -8.44 11.96
N HIS A 20 6.51 -9.60 11.92
CA HIS A 20 5.98 -10.87 12.40
C HIS A 20 5.53 -10.83 13.87
N ALA A 21 6.23 -10.06 14.72
CA ALA A 21 5.87 -9.95 16.14
C ALA A 21 4.52 -9.24 16.38
N PHE A 22 4.06 -8.44 15.42
CA PHE A 22 2.87 -7.61 15.56
C PHE A 22 1.71 -8.03 14.65
N VAL A 23 2.00 -8.48 13.43
CA VAL A 23 0.96 -8.88 12.48
C VAL A 23 0.47 -10.28 12.80
N ARG A 24 -0.69 -10.36 13.47
CA ARG A 24 -1.34 -11.63 13.83
C ARG A 24 -2.19 -12.19 12.70
N HIS A 25 -2.30 -13.52 12.67
CA HIS A 25 -3.07 -14.26 11.66
C HIS A 25 -4.57 -14.41 12.00
N ASP A 26 -4.97 -14.23 13.27
CA ASP A 26 -6.33 -14.48 13.74
C ASP A 26 -6.82 -13.42 14.74
N ARG A 27 -8.12 -13.11 14.65
CA ARG A 27 -8.83 -12.13 15.48
C ARG A 27 -9.47 -12.89 16.66
N GLU A 28 -9.35 -12.37 17.88
CA GLU A 28 -10.24 -12.84 18.95
C GLU A 28 -11.70 -12.52 18.54
N SER A 29 -12.57 -13.52 18.67
CA SER A 29 -13.96 -13.53 18.15
C SER A 29 -14.86 -12.39 18.65
N ASN A 30 -14.43 -11.62 19.65
CA ASN A 30 -15.18 -10.52 20.27
C ASN A 30 -14.69 -9.11 19.90
N ASN A 31 -13.75 -8.97 18.96
CA ASN A 31 -13.16 -7.67 18.66
C ASN A 31 -14.07 -6.81 17.73
N ARG A 32 -14.48 -5.62 18.19
CA ARG A 32 -15.38 -4.66 17.50
C ARG A 32 -14.66 -3.49 16.82
N ASP A 33 -13.35 -3.56 16.65
CA ASP A 33 -12.57 -2.42 16.21
C ASP A 33 -12.80 -2.05 14.74
N ARG A 34 -12.88 -0.73 14.48
CA ARG A 34 -13.17 -0.11 13.18
C ARG A 34 -12.10 -0.39 12.12
N TYR A 35 -10.88 -0.71 12.54
CA TYR A 35 -9.75 -1.03 11.69
C TYR A 35 -9.29 -2.47 11.93
N PRO A 36 -8.74 -3.16 10.91
CA PRO A 36 -8.22 -4.50 11.08
C PRO A 36 -7.04 -4.46 12.05
N ILE A 37 -7.13 -5.22 13.14
CA ILE A 37 -6.01 -5.47 14.07
C ILE A 37 -5.22 -6.72 13.63
N VAL A 38 -5.68 -7.35 12.55
CA VAL A 38 -5.14 -8.61 12.02
C VAL A 38 -5.23 -8.58 10.50
N SER A 39 -4.22 -9.11 9.83
CA SER A 39 -4.20 -9.30 8.39
C SER A 39 -3.63 -10.67 8.09
N THR A 40 -4.51 -11.62 7.78
CA THR A 40 -4.12 -13.01 7.50
C THR A 40 -3.26 -13.09 6.24
N GLU A 41 -3.55 -12.26 5.24
CA GLU A 41 -2.77 -12.25 4.00
C GLU A 41 -1.39 -11.64 4.22
N LEU A 42 -1.29 -10.49 4.90
CA LEU A 42 0.01 -9.92 5.26
C LEU A 42 0.82 -10.88 6.14
N ASN A 43 0.18 -11.55 7.10
CA ASN A 43 0.84 -12.56 7.92
C ASN A 43 1.44 -13.69 7.07
N ARG A 44 0.70 -14.21 6.08
CA ARG A 44 1.24 -15.21 5.14
C ARG A 44 2.43 -14.68 4.36
N GLN A 45 2.35 -13.48 3.81
CA GLN A 45 3.46 -12.86 3.08
C GLN A 45 4.71 -12.74 3.95
N ILE A 46 4.56 -12.29 5.20
CA ILE A 46 5.66 -12.19 6.17
C ILE A 46 6.31 -13.55 6.42
N VAL A 47 5.50 -14.60 6.67
CA VAL A 47 6.02 -15.95 6.89
C VAL A 47 6.78 -16.46 5.66
N PHE A 48 6.24 -16.25 4.45
CA PHE A 48 6.94 -16.65 3.22
C PHE A 48 8.23 -15.87 3.01
N ALA A 49 8.25 -14.57 3.31
CA ALA A 49 9.45 -13.75 3.22
C ALA A 49 10.54 -14.23 4.19
N LEU A 50 10.19 -14.54 5.44
CA LEU A 50 11.13 -15.11 6.42
C LEU A 50 11.68 -16.46 5.96
N LEU A 51 10.83 -17.33 5.42
CA LEU A 51 11.27 -18.62 4.87
C LEU A 51 12.19 -18.42 3.66
N ALA A 52 11.94 -17.42 2.81
CA ALA A 52 12.82 -17.10 1.71
C ALA A 52 14.19 -16.59 2.20
N CYS A 53 14.22 -15.71 3.20
CA CYS A 53 15.46 -15.24 3.84
C CYS A 53 16.23 -16.34 4.58
N ALA A 54 15.54 -17.36 5.11
CA ALA A 54 16.18 -18.49 5.77
C ALA A 54 16.75 -19.52 4.78
N ASN A 55 16.04 -19.76 3.68
CA ASN A 55 16.40 -20.78 2.69
C ASN A 55 17.31 -20.25 1.58
N SER A 56 17.40 -18.93 1.42
CA SER A 56 18.25 -18.24 0.44
C SER A 56 19.09 -17.21 1.18
N ASP A 57 20.26 -16.83 0.66
CA ASP A 57 21.08 -15.76 1.27
C ASP A 57 20.53 -14.34 1.00
N ILE A 58 19.20 -14.21 0.99
CA ILE A 58 18.47 -12.98 0.72
C ILE A 58 18.29 -12.25 2.05
N LYS A 59 18.75 -11.00 2.13
CA LYS A 59 18.67 -10.17 3.34
C LYS A 59 17.55 -9.14 3.30
N GLU A 60 16.87 -9.01 2.17
CA GLU A 60 15.81 -8.05 1.94
C GLU A 60 14.70 -8.69 1.11
N TYR A 61 13.44 -8.40 1.46
CA TYR A 61 12.28 -8.94 0.76
C TYR A 61 11.25 -7.84 0.50
N ASN A 62 10.57 -7.96 -0.62
CA ASN A 62 9.53 -7.04 -1.07
C ASN A 62 8.16 -7.60 -0.66
N LEU A 63 7.42 -6.83 0.14
CA LEU A 63 6.10 -7.20 0.62
C LEU A 63 5.05 -6.28 -0.02
N LEU A 64 3.87 -6.83 -0.31
CA LEU A 64 2.75 -6.10 -0.90
C LEU A 64 1.76 -5.68 0.18
N PHE A 65 1.41 -4.40 0.19
CA PHE A 65 0.53 -3.81 1.19
C PHE A 65 -0.69 -3.16 0.54
N SER A 66 -1.86 -3.44 1.11
CA SER A 66 -3.05 -2.61 0.95
C SER A 66 -2.99 -1.37 1.85
N GLU A 67 -3.87 -0.39 1.62
CA GLU A 67 -4.05 0.73 2.55
C GLU A 67 -4.37 0.25 3.97
N ALA A 68 -5.19 -0.81 4.10
CA ALA A 68 -5.57 -1.38 5.38
C ALA A 68 -4.37 -1.98 6.14
N ASP A 69 -3.47 -2.66 5.42
CA ASP A 69 -2.24 -3.21 6.01
C ASP A 69 -1.30 -2.10 6.52
N LEU A 70 -1.19 -1.00 5.78
CA LEU A 70 -0.36 0.14 6.20
C LEU A 70 -0.90 0.82 7.46
N LEU A 71 -2.24 0.93 7.58
CA LEU A 71 -2.89 1.45 8.78
C LEU A 71 -2.71 0.52 9.98
N LEU A 72 -2.74 -0.80 9.75
CA LEU A 72 -2.43 -1.78 10.79
C LEU A 72 -1.00 -1.60 11.32
N LEU A 73 -0.02 -1.44 10.42
CA LEU A 73 1.37 -1.24 10.83
C LEU A 73 1.60 0.07 11.59
N ASP A 74 0.98 1.17 11.14
CA ASP A 74 1.01 2.46 11.83
C ASP A 74 0.46 2.35 13.27
N TRP A 75 -0.60 1.56 13.45
CA TRP A 75 -1.19 1.32 14.76
C TRP A 75 -0.31 0.44 15.67
N CYS A 76 0.30 -0.60 15.11
CA CYS A 76 1.01 -1.62 15.89
C CYS A 76 2.46 -1.22 16.23
N ILE A 77 3.13 -0.48 15.35
CA ILE A 77 4.56 -0.19 15.46
C ILE A 77 4.74 1.18 16.09
N ARG A 78 5.58 1.24 17.13
CA ARG A 78 5.97 2.50 17.75
C ARG A 78 7.37 2.92 17.33
N ASP A 79 7.62 4.22 17.34
CA ASP A 79 8.87 4.85 16.94
C ASP A 79 10.06 4.50 17.85
N ASP A 80 9.79 4.21 19.12
CA ASP A 80 10.79 3.83 20.13
C ASP A 80 11.17 2.34 20.11
N MET A 81 10.51 1.53 19.29
CA MET A 81 10.76 0.09 19.22
C MET A 81 12.07 -0.25 18.50
N LYS A 82 12.79 -1.23 19.05
CA LYS A 82 14.00 -1.79 18.46
C LYS A 82 14.02 -3.31 18.61
N SER A 83 14.36 -4.01 17.55
CA SER A 83 14.57 -5.46 17.61
C SER A 83 16.04 -5.78 17.96
N PRO A 84 16.31 -6.90 18.66
CA PRO A 84 17.68 -7.38 18.85
C PRO A 84 18.43 -7.65 17.55
N ALA A 85 17.70 -7.93 16.46
CA ALA A 85 18.23 -8.14 15.13
C ALA A 85 18.59 -6.82 14.39
N GLY A 86 18.36 -5.66 15.01
CA GLY A 86 18.76 -4.36 14.48
C GLY A 86 17.65 -3.55 13.80
N ALA A 87 16.41 -4.05 13.75
CA ALA A 87 15.30 -3.30 13.17
C ALA A 87 14.86 -2.14 14.07
N ASN A 88 14.42 -1.05 13.45
CA ASN A 88 13.96 0.16 14.11
C ASN A 88 12.52 0.49 13.69
N GLY A 89 11.62 0.64 14.67
CA GLY A 89 10.22 0.97 14.41
C GLY A 89 10.06 2.29 13.65
N LYS A 90 10.92 3.29 13.91
CA LYS A 90 10.91 4.55 13.17
C LYS A 90 11.18 4.37 11.68
N GLU A 91 12.11 3.49 11.31
CA GLU A 91 12.44 3.24 9.89
C GLU A 91 11.28 2.55 9.17
N ILE A 92 10.66 1.57 9.83
CA ILE A 92 9.46 0.91 9.32
C ILE A 92 8.32 1.92 9.15
N LEU A 93 8.06 2.77 10.16
CA LEU A 93 7.03 3.80 10.09
C LEU A 93 7.27 4.75 8.92
N LEU A 94 8.50 5.23 8.71
CA LEU A 94 8.82 6.08 7.56
C LEU A 94 8.53 5.39 6.21
N LYS A 95 8.87 4.10 6.07
CA LYS A 95 8.51 3.32 4.87
C LYS A 95 7.00 3.24 4.68
N THR A 96 6.24 2.98 5.75
CA THR A 96 4.76 2.91 5.67
C THR A 96 4.12 4.27 5.37
N PHE A 97 4.64 5.36 5.93
CA PHE A 97 4.14 6.72 5.66
C PHE A 97 4.41 7.10 4.21
N GLN A 98 5.60 6.78 3.72
CA GLN A 98 5.95 7.00 2.34
C GLN A 98 5.01 6.23 1.40
N ALA A 99 4.80 4.94 1.67
CA ALA A 99 3.91 4.12 0.86
C ALA A 99 2.45 4.58 0.91
N ARG A 100 1.96 5.04 2.06
CA ARG A 100 0.62 5.65 2.18
C ARG A 100 0.52 6.93 1.38
N SER A 101 1.55 7.78 1.44
CA SER A 101 1.63 8.98 0.61
C SER A 101 1.58 8.61 -0.87
N ASP A 102 2.33 7.60 -1.28
CA ASP A 102 2.39 7.16 -2.68
C ASP A 102 1.07 6.55 -3.17
N LEU A 103 0.33 5.82 -2.32
CA LEU A 103 -1.02 5.33 -2.66
C LEU A 103 -2.02 6.48 -2.83
N ILE A 104 -1.89 7.57 -2.06
CA ILE A 104 -2.83 8.69 -2.14
C ILE A 104 -2.44 9.64 -3.28
N TYR A 105 -1.16 9.90 -3.49
CA TYR A 105 -0.69 10.97 -4.39
C TYR A 105 0.04 10.48 -5.64
N GLY A 106 0.33 9.19 -5.73
CA GLY A 106 1.26 8.63 -6.71
C GLY A 106 2.71 8.74 -6.24
N PRO A 107 3.67 8.14 -6.96
CA PRO A 107 5.06 8.05 -6.55
C PRO A 107 5.67 9.42 -6.22
N THR A 108 6.16 9.56 -4.99
CA THR A 108 6.80 10.79 -4.47
C THR A 108 8.13 11.16 -5.12
N SER A 109 8.69 10.34 -6.03
CA SER A 109 9.89 10.70 -6.79
C SER A 109 9.75 11.98 -7.62
N GLU A 110 8.53 12.51 -7.76
CA GLU A 110 8.21 13.78 -8.44
C GLU A 110 7.66 14.89 -7.53
N HIS A 111 7.59 14.69 -6.21
CA HIS A 111 6.85 15.61 -5.33
C HIS A 111 7.73 16.74 -4.80
N GLN A 112 7.47 17.96 -5.29
CA GLN A 112 7.78 19.22 -4.62
C GLN A 112 7.05 19.27 -3.26
N ASP A 113 7.43 20.18 -2.34
CA ASP A 113 6.68 20.43 -1.09
C ASP A 113 5.26 20.95 -1.38
N ILE A 114 4.33 20.06 -1.70
CA ILE A 114 2.92 20.38 -1.97
C ILE A 114 2.08 20.07 -0.73
N ASP A 115 1.25 21.04 -0.34
CA ASP A 115 0.33 20.90 0.79
C ASP A 115 -0.64 19.71 0.60
N TYR A 116 -0.92 18.99 1.69
CA TYR A 116 -1.79 17.79 1.75
C TYR A 116 -3.14 18.00 1.06
N LYS A 117 -3.73 19.19 1.22
CA LYS A 117 -5.03 19.54 0.61
C LYS A 117 -4.95 19.61 -0.91
N THR A 118 -3.83 20.12 -1.43
CA THR A 118 -3.56 20.23 -2.86
C THR A 118 -3.40 18.84 -3.47
N ALA A 119 -2.69 17.96 -2.77
CA ALA A 119 -2.41 16.61 -3.23
C ALA A 119 -3.69 15.74 -3.27
N ILE A 120 -4.61 15.87 -2.30
CA ILE A 120 -5.91 15.17 -2.33
C ILE A 120 -6.77 15.65 -3.50
N SER A 121 -6.81 16.97 -3.72
CA SER A 121 -7.60 17.57 -4.79
C SER A 121 -7.15 17.07 -6.17
N ARG A 122 -5.83 16.89 -6.36
CA ARG A 122 -5.27 16.30 -7.59
C ARG A 122 -5.70 14.85 -7.81
N LYS A 123 -5.73 13.99 -6.77
CA LYS A 123 -6.25 12.62 -6.89
C LYS A 123 -7.71 12.62 -7.33
N THR A 124 -8.52 13.50 -6.75
CA THR A 124 -9.94 13.64 -7.12
C THR A 124 -10.11 14.08 -8.57
N ILE A 125 -9.32 15.05 -9.03
CA ILE A 125 -9.37 15.53 -10.42
C ILE A 125 -8.95 14.41 -11.39
N ARG A 126 -7.84 13.72 -11.11
CA ARG A 126 -7.35 12.63 -11.96
C ARG A 126 -8.35 11.47 -12.05
N ALA A 127 -9.01 11.11 -10.95
CA ALA A 127 -10.04 10.08 -10.95
C ALA A 127 -11.26 10.47 -11.82
N VAL A 128 -11.62 11.76 -11.85
CA VAL A 128 -12.71 12.27 -12.71
C VAL A 128 -12.29 12.27 -14.19
N GLU A 129 -11.06 12.66 -14.49
CA GLU A 129 -10.51 12.65 -15.86
C GLU A 129 -10.42 11.22 -16.42
N GLU A 130 -9.96 10.25 -15.61
CA GLU A 130 -9.90 8.83 -16.00
C GLU A 130 -11.31 8.21 -16.17
N GLU A 131 -12.31 8.64 -15.40
CA GLU A 131 -13.72 8.25 -15.58
C GLU A 131 -14.36 8.86 -16.84
N ASP A 132 -13.99 10.07 -17.23
CA ASP A 132 -14.51 10.72 -18.46
C ASP A 132 -13.87 10.17 -19.74
N HIS A 133 -12.60 9.74 -19.70
CA HIS A 133 -11.92 9.09 -20.82
C HIS A 133 -12.32 7.61 -21.04
N ALA A 134 -13.05 7.00 -20.10
CA ALA A 134 -13.52 5.61 -20.20
C ALA A 134 -14.93 5.48 -20.81
N LYS A 135 -15.61 6.59 -21.17
CA LYS A 135 -16.88 6.54 -21.88
C LYS A 135 -16.61 6.26 -23.37
N PRO A 136 -17.20 5.19 -23.96
CA PRO A 136 -17.00 4.93 -25.38
C PRO A 136 -17.60 6.09 -26.18
N ASP A 137 -16.77 6.65 -27.06
CA ASP A 137 -17.20 7.60 -28.08
C ASP A 137 -18.23 6.91 -28.97
N ASN A 138 -19.50 7.28 -28.83
CA ASN A 138 -20.60 6.69 -29.56
C ASN A 138 -21.29 7.80 -30.36
N GLY A 139 -20.85 7.96 -31.60
CA GLY A 139 -21.44 8.85 -32.61
C GLY A 139 -20.37 9.73 -33.26
N THR A 140 -20.13 9.67 -34.57
CA THR A 140 -21.06 9.42 -35.68
C THR A 140 -20.25 9.07 -36.93
N ASP A 141 -20.54 7.94 -37.58
CA ASP A 141 -20.16 7.71 -38.97
C ASP A 141 -21.02 8.65 -39.84
N GLU A 142 -20.40 9.71 -40.37
CA GLU A 142 -20.99 10.52 -41.45
C GLU A 142 -20.84 9.73 -42.77
N ASP A 143 -21.96 9.17 -43.25
CA ASP A 143 -22.08 8.65 -44.62
C ASP A 143 -21.82 9.79 -45.63
N PRO A 144 -21.07 9.56 -46.72
CA PRO A 144 -20.86 10.58 -47.73
C PRO A 144 -22.11 10.73 -48.61
N ASP A 145 -22.61 11.98 -48.69
CA ASP A 145 -23.70 12.43 -49.56
C ASP A 145 -23.50 11.98 -51.02
N ASP A 146 -24.42 11.14 -51.51
CA ASP A 146 -24.60 10.82 -52.93
C ASP A 146 -25.83 11.60 -53.42
N HIS A 147 -25.60 12.70 -54.16
CA HIS A 147 -26.67 13.49 -54.76
C HIS A 147 -26.82 13.16 -56.27
N PRO A 148 -28.07 13.10 -56.78
CA PRO A 148 -28.43 12.53 -58.08
C PRO A 148 -28.07 13.36 -59.31
#